data_AF-A0AAV8YK33-F1
#
_entry.id   AF-A0AAV8YK33-F1
#
_cell.length_a   1.000
_cell.length_b   1.000
_cell.length_c   1.000
_cell.angle_alpha   90.00
_cell.angle_beta   90.00
_cell.angle_gamma   90.00
#
_symmetry.space_group_name_H-M   'P 1'
#
loop_
_entity.id
_entity.type
_entity.pdbx_description
1 polymer ?
#
loop_
_entity_poly.entity_id
_entity_poly.type
_entity_poly.pdbx_seq_one_letter_code
_entity_poly.pdbx_strand_id
1 'polypeptide(L)'
;MDEIGYKSDLIHWCHGASGMIYLMAKAYLKFKDDKYLHSCKLMSDLIWEKGLLKKGPGLCHGVAGNGYVFLVLYRLTRQPKYLYRAIRFYQFMDTNDFKSGTRIPDNPYSLYEGLAGTACYLADILCPLEATFPFSDVF
;
A
#
# COMPACT_ATOMS: atom_id res chain seq x y z
N MET A 1 1.74 -21.47 -5.42
CA MET A 1 0.88 -22.45 -4.75
C MET A 1 1.27 -22.39 -3.31
N ASP A 2 0.34 -22.03 -2.44
CA ASP A 2 0.55 -22.20 -0.99
C ASP A 2 0.44 -23.70 -0.62
N GLU A 3 0.67 -24.01 0.65
CA GLU A 3 0.74 -25.39 1.18
C GLU A 3 -0.58 -26.18 1.05
N ILE A 4 -1.68 -25.52 0.65
CA ILE A 4 -3.00 -26.13 0.44
C ILE A 4 -3.45 -26.10 -1.03
N GLY A 5 -2.54 -25.77 -1.95
CA GLY A 5 -2.81 -25.76 -3.40
C GLY A 5 -3.70 -24.59 -3.85
N TYR A 6 -4.00 -23.62 -2.98
CA TYR A 6 -4.67 -22.39 -3.36
C TYR A 6 -3.65 -21.39 -3.92
N LYS A 7 -4.10 -20.57 -4.86
CA LYS A 7 -3.36 -19.41 -5.31
C LYS A 7 -4.05 -18.22 -4.67
N SER A 8 -3.44 -17.66 -3.62
CA SER A 8 -3.95 -16.42 -3.02
C SER A 8 -3.57 -15.26 -3.93
N ASP A 9 -4.58 -14.67 -4.59
CA ASP A 9 -4.44 -13.48 -5.42
C ASP A 9 -4.62 -12.18 -4.61
N LEU A 10 -4.57 -12.25 -3.28
CA LEU A 10 -4.79 -11.09 -2.41
C LEU A 10 -3.56 -10.18 -2.38
N ILE A 11 -3.77 -8.92 -2.76
CA ILE A 11 -2.78 -7.85 -2.70
C ILE A 11 -3.24 -6.81 -1.69
N HIS A 12 -3.25 -7.19 -0.41
CA HIS A 12 -3.78 -6.38 0.69
C HIS A 12 -2.73 -6.17 1.79
N TRP A 13 -2.95 -5.16 2.64
CA TRP A 13 -2.15 -5.00 3.86
C TRP A 13 -2.38 -6.15 4.83
N CYS A 14 -3.64 -6.55 5.04
CA CYS A 14 -3.94 -7.66 5.96
C CYS A 14 -3.47 -9.03 5.44
N HIS A 15 -3.42 -9.23 4.12
CA HIS A 15 -3.00 -10.49 3.51
C HIS A 15 -2.35 -10.21 2.15
N GLY A 16 -1.03 -10.41 2.05
CA GLY A 16 -0.29 -10.33 0.79
C GLY A 16 0.92 -9.40 0.85
N ALA A 17 1.43 -9.07 -0.35
CA ALA A 17 2.66 -8.31 -0.53
C ALA A 17 2.61 -6.92 0.14
N SER A 18 1.45 -6.27 0.15
CA SER A 18 1.30 -4.93 0.72
C SER A 18 1.48 -4.90 2.24
N GLY A 19 1.19 -6.00 2.94
CA GLY A 19 1.50 -6.13 4.38
C GLY A 19 2.94 -6.58 4.63
N MET A 20 3.41 -7.56 3.86
CA MET A 20 4.73 -8.17 4.07
C MET A 20 5.88 -7.18 3.85
N ILE A 21 5.67 -6.16 3.02
CA ILE A 21 6.69 -5.16 2.74
C ILE A 21 7.12 -4.36 3.98
N TYR A 22 6.23 -4.15 4.95
CA TYR A 22 6.58 -3.44 6.19
C TYR A 22 7.61 -4.21 7.00
N LEU A 23 7.46 -5.53 7.10
CA LEU A 23 8.45 -6.40 7.75
C LEU A 23 9.80 -6.37 7.01
N MET A 24 9.78 -6.49 5.68
CA MET A 24 11.01 -6.45 4.88
C MET A 24 11.69 -5.07 4.95
N ALA A 25 10.93 -3.98 4.99
CA ALA A 25 11.44 -2.63 5.17
C ALA A 25 12.12 -2.48 6.54
N LYS A 26 11.48 -2.94 7.63
CA LYS A 26 12.09 -2.93 8.97
C LYS A 26 13.35 -3.80 9.03
N ALA A 27 13.31 -4.97 8.41
CA ALA A 27 14.47 -5.86 8.32
C ALA A 27 15.64 -5.20 7.58
N TYR A 28 15.39 -4.54 6.44
CA TYR A 28 16.42 -3.76 5.75
C TYR A 28 17.00 -2.66 6.64
N LEU A 29 16.14 -1.89 7.32
CA LEU A 29 16.58 -0.81 8.21
C LEU A 29 17.45 -1.32 9.36
N LYS A 30 17.13 -2.50 9.91
CA LYS A 30 17.85 -3.12 11.05
C LYS A 30 19.14 -3.82 10.63
N PHE A 31 19.10 -4.64 9.58
CA PHE A 31 20.19 -5.54 9.21
C PHE A 31 21.07 -5.01 8.07
N LYS A 32 20.59 -4.01 7.31
CA LYS A 32 21.31 -3.40 6.17
C LYS A 32 21.71 -4.41 5.07
N ASP A 33 20.99 -5.52 4.97
CA ASP A 33 21.17 -6.52 3.90
C ASP A 33 20.24 -6.21 2.72
N ASP A 34 20.84 -6.01 1.54
CA ASP A 34 20.14 -5.61 0.32
C ASP A 34 19.08 -6.60 -0.15
N LYS A 35 19.13 -7.88 0.28
CA LYS A 35 18.07 -8.85 -0.07
C LYS A 35 16.70 -8.38 0.41
N TYR A 36 16.61 -7.73 1.56
CA TYR A 36 15.35 -7.24 2.11
C TYR A 36 14.81 -6.06 1.30
N LEU A 37 15.68 -5.12 0.90
CA LEU A 37 15.29 -4.02 0.02
C LEU A 37 14.90 -4.54 -1.37
N HIS A 38 15.60 -5.56 -1.87
CA HIS A 38 15.26 -6.21 -3.14
C HIS A 38 13.87 -6.85 -3.08
N SER A 39 13.53 -7.57 -2.02
CA SER A 39 12.17 -8.08 -1.80
C SER A 39 11.12 -6.96 -1.76
N CYS A 40 11.42 -5.84 -1.12
CA CYS A 40 10.51 -4.68 -1.14
C CYS A 40 10.27 -4.16 -2.56
N LYS A 41 11.31 -4.05 -3.38
CA LYS A 41 11.19 -3.61 -4.78
C LYS A 41 10.29 -4.56 -5.59
N LEU A 42 10.51 -5.87 -5.49
CA LEU A 42 9.67 -6.88 -6.16
C LEU A 42 8.20 -6.80 -5.74
N MET A 43 7.94 -6.70 -4.43
CA MET A 43 6.57 -6.53 -3.92
C MET A 43 5.94 -5.23 -4.42
N SER A 44 6.70 -4.14 -4.49
CA SER A 44 6.20 -2.86 -5.01
C SER A 44 5.83 -2.92 -6.50
N ASP A 45 6.53 -3.73 -7.30
CA ASP A 45 6.22 -3.91 -8.71
C ASP A 45 4.95 -4.76 -8.90
N LEU A 46 4.78 -5.81 -8.09
CA LEU A 46 3.54 -6.58 -8.05
C LEU A 46 2.33 -5.70 -7.65
N ILE A 47 2.50 -4.88 -6.62
CA ILE A 47 1.44 -3.95 -6.16
C ILE A 47 1.16 -2.90 -7.23
N TRP A 48 2.17 -2.42 -7.97
CA TRP A 48 1.94 -1.51 -9.09
C TRP A 48 1.08 -2.14 -10.19
N GLU A 49 1.33 -3.42 -10.51
CA GLU A 49 0.58 -4.14 -11.54
C GLU A 49 -0.85 -4.50 -11.10
N LYS A 50 -1.05 -4.87 -9.83
CA LYS A 50 -2.30 -5.52 -9.36
C LYS A 50 -2.97 -4.88 -8.14
N GLY A 51 -2.41 -3.80 -7.60
CA GLY A 51 -2.85 -3.20 -6.34
C GLY A 51 -4.00 -2.19 -6.45
N LEU A 52 -4.53 -1.93 -7.64
CA LEU A 52 -5.72 -1.10 -7.84
C LEU A 52 -6.98 -1.93 -7.60
N LEU A 53 -7.39 -2.02 -6.34
CA LEU A 53 -8.47 -2.90 -5.90
C LEU A 53 -9.85 -2.30 -6.16
N LYS A 54 -10.82 -3.17 -6.48
CA LYS A 54 -12.26 -2.83 -6.52
C LYS A 54 -12.97 -3.01 -5.17
N LYS A 55 -12.22 -3.35 -4.11
CA LYS A 55 -12.79 -3.68 -2.80
C LYS A 55 -13.12 -2.44 -1.95
N GLY A 56 -12.49 -1.31 -2.22
CA GLY A 56 -12.74 -0.07 -1.50
C GLY A 56 -11.50 0.83 -1.44
N PRO A 57 -11.64 2.03 -0.85
CA PRO A 57 -10.57 3.02 -0.81
C PRO A 57 -9.68 2.91 0.44
N GLY A 58 -10.08 2.11 1.44
CA GLY A 58 -9.44 2.07 2.77
C GLY A 58 -8.02 1.47 2.86
N LEU A 59 -7.53 1.36 4.08
CA LEU A 59 -6.14 0.94 4.39
C LEU A 59 -5.94 -0.57 4.47
N CYS A 60 -6.90 -1.32 5.00
CA CYS A 60 -6.71 -2.74 5.30
C CYS A 60 -6.55 -3.59 4.01
N HIS A 61 -7.39 -3.30 3.03
CA HIS A 61 -7.51 -4.04 1.77
C HIS A 61 -8.15 -3.17 0.69
N GLY A 62 -7.71 -1.91 0.62
CA GLY A 62 -8.16 -0.92 -0.36
C GLY A 62 -6.99 -0.24 -1.05
N VAL A 63 -7.32 0.65 -1.99
CA VAL A 63 -6.32 1.35 -2.82
C VAL A 63 -5.37 2.20 -1.98
N ALA A 64 -5.85 2.93 -0.97
CA ALA A 64 -4.99 3.76 -0.13
C ALA A 64 -3.94 2.93 0.63
N GLY A 65 -4.35 1.79 1.20
CA GLY A 65 -3.43 0.88 1.89
C GLY A 65 -2.30 0.36 1.00
N ASN A 66 -2.64 0.00 -0.23
CA ASN A 66 -1.63 -0.39 -1.23
C ASN A 66 -0.76 0.80 -1.67
N GLY A 67 -1.33 2.00 -1.75
CA GLY A 67 -0.59 3.21 -2.10
C GLY A 67 0.50 3.59 -1.10
N TYR A 68 0.23 3.41 0.20
CA TYR A 68 1.21 3.64 1.28
C TYR A 68 2.53 2.89 1.10
N VAL A 69 2.48 1.72 0.47
CA VAL A 69 3.67 0.93 0.17
C VAL A 69 4.69 1.74 -0.63
N PHE A 70 4.24 2.57 -1.56
CA PHE A 70 5.13 3.42 -2.33
C PHE A 70 5.70 4.58 -1.51
N LEU A 71 4.99 5.08 -0.51
CA LEU A 71 5.53 6.07 0.43
C LEU A 71 6.67 5.45 1.26
N VAL A 72 6.50 4.20 1.73
CA VAL A 72 7.58 3.46 2.42
C VAL A 72 8.81 3.32 1.51
N LEU A 73 8.66 2.88 0.25
CA LEU A 73 9.80 2.80 -0.67
C LEU A 73 10.42 4.16 -0.99
N TYR A 74 9.61 5.20 -1.10
CA TYR A 74 10.12 6.55 -1.32
C TYR A 74 10.99 7.00 -0.14
N ARG A 75 10.53 6.81 1.09
CA ARG A 75 11.32 7.11 2.31
C ARG A 75 12.63 6.32 2.35
N LEU A 76 12.61 5.03 2.01
CA LEU A 76 13.79 4.15 1.99
C LEU A 76 14.81 4.50 0.90
N THR A 77 14.34 4.83 -0.31
CA THR A 77 15.21 4.86 -1.51
C THR A 77 15.39 6.24 -2.12
N ARG A 78 14.52 7.20 -1.77
CA ARG A 78 14.44 8.54 -2.38
C ARG A 78 14.23 8.56 -3.89
N GLN A 79 13.85 7.43 -4.50
CA GLN A 79 13.58 7.37 -5.93
C GLN A 79 12.22 8.01 -6.26
N PRO A 80 12.16 9.07 -7.08
CA PRO A 80 10.92 9.79 -7.37
C PRO A 80 9.79 8.93 -7.95
N LYS A 81 10.14 7.82 -8.64
CA LYS A 81 9.18 6.87 -9.20
C LYS A 81 8.19 6.36 -8.16
N TYR A 82 8.60 6.17 -6.90
CA TYR A 82 7.72 5.65 -5.87
C TYR A 82 6.72 6.70 -5.39
N LEU A 83 7.16 7.95 -5.19
CA LEU A 83 6.24 9.04 -4.91
C LEU A 83 5.21 9.22 -6.03
N TYR A 84 5.66 9.14 -7.29
CA TYR A 84 4.77 9.15 -8.45
C TYR A 84 3.72 8.02 -8.38
N ARG A 85 4.13 6.77 -8.11
CA ARG A 85 3.20 5.64 -7.98
C ARG A 85 2.18 5.87 -6.86
N ALA A 86 2.59 6.41 -5.71
CA ALA A 86 1.67 6.76 -4.62
C ALA A 86 0.61 7.77 -5.07
N ILE A 87 1.04 8.86 -5.72
CA ILE A 87 0.12 9.89 -6.25
C ILE A 87 -0.86 9.28 -7.26
N ARG A 88 -0.40 8.39 -8.14
CA ARG A 88 -1.28 7.70 -9.11
C ARG A 88 -2.33 6.81 -8.44
N PHE A 89 -1.99 6.14 -7.34
CA PHE A 89 -2.95 5.36 -6.56
C PHE A 89 -4.03 6.24 -5.95
N TYR A 90 -3.68 7.43 -5.45
CA TYR A 90 -4.67 8.40 -4.98
C TYR A 90 -5.56 8.90 -6.12
N GLN A 91 -4.96 9.33 -7.23
CA GLN A 91 -5.70 9.81 -8.41
C GLN A 91 -6.65 8.78 -8.99
N PHE A 92 -6.31 7.48 -8.93
CA PHE A 92 -7.19 6.42 -9.40
C PHE A 92 -8.53 6.40 -8.65
N MET A 93 -8.54 6.69 -7.33
CA MET A 93 -9.78 6.72 -6.55
C MET A 93 -10.76 7.82 -7.00
N ASP A 94 -10.28 8.84 -7.73
CA ASP A 94 -11.12 9.90 -8.28
C ASP A 94 -11.70 9.57 -9.66
N THR A 95 -11.22 8.50 -10.30
CA THR A 95 -11.70 8.08 -11.63
C THR A 95 -13.12 7.53 -11.59
N ASN A 96 -13.82 7.64 -12.72
CA ASN A 96 -15.14 7.02 -12.89
C ASN A 96 -15.07 5.50 -12.71
N ASP A 97 -14.03 4.85 -13.24
CA ASP A 97 -13.83 3.41 -13.14
C ASP A 97 -13.82 2.92 -11.70
N PHE A 98 -13.15 3.65 -10.81
CA PHE A 98 -13.17 3.34 -9.37
C PHE A 98 -14.53 3.64 -8.76
N LYS A 99 -15.07 4.85 -8.99
CA LYS A 99 -16.35 5.29 -8.38
C LYS A 99 -17.52 4.39 -8.75
N SER A 100 -17.58 3.88 -9.99
CA SER A 100 -18.65 2.96 -10.43
C SER A 100 -18.35 1.49 -10.14
N GLY A 101 -17.08 1.11 -10.04
CA GLY A 101 -16.64 -0.29 -9.93
C GLY A 101 -16.31 -0.75 -8.51
N THR A 102 -16.19 0.17 -7.56
CA THR A 102 -15.79 -0.13 -6.17
C THR A 102 -16.98 -0.54 -5.31
N ARG A 103 -16.74 -1.42 -4.34
CA ARG A 103 -17.73 -1.77 -3.33
C ARG A 103 -17.79 -0.69 -2.25
N ILE A 104 -18.97 -0.49 -1.67
CA ILE A 104 -19.11 0.28 -0.44
C ILE A 104 -18.59 -0.59 0.72
N PRO A 105 -17.62 -0.12 1.52
CA PRO A 105 -17.13 -0.86 2.68
C PRO A 105 -18.21 -0.98 3.77
N ASP A 106 -18.09 -1.98 4.64
CA ASP A 106 -19.04 -2.18 5.75
C ASP A 106 -19.08 -0.97 6.69
N ASN A 107 -17.92 -0.33 6.92
CA ASN A 107 -17.80 0.93 7.67
C ASN A 107 -17.19 2.04 6.79
N PRO A 108 -17.99 2.74 5.94
CA PRO A 108 -17.51 3.63 4.88
C PRO A 108 -16.65 4.82 5.33
N TYR A 109 -16.75 5.20 6.60
CA TYR A 109 -16.02 6.35 7.16
C TYR A 109 -14.94 5.95 8.17
N SER A 110 -14.74 4.65 8.41
CA SER A 110 -13.73 4.16 9.35
C SER A 110 -12.30 4.33 8.83
N LEU A 111 -11.32 4.20 9.73
CA LEU A 111 -9.90 4.32 9.40
C LEU A 111 -9.41 3.18 8.47
N TYR A 112 -9.76 1.93 8.75
CA TYR A 112 -9.19 0.79 8.03
C TYR A 112 -9.98 0.36 6.79
N GLU A 113 -11.27 0.66 6.71
CA GLU A 113 -12.10 0.29 5.55
C GLU A 113 -12.50 1.48 4.69
N GLY A 114 -12.63 2.65 5.31
CA GLY A 114 -13.31 3.80 4.75
C GLY A 114 -12.44 5.01 4.43
N LEU A 115 -13.13 6.14 4.26
CA LEU A 115 -12.56 7.40 3.82
C LEU A 115 -11.60 8.05 4.83
N ALA A 116 -11.72 7.78 6.12
CA ALA A 116 -10.76 8.31 7.10
C ALA A 116 -9.34 7.78 6.81
N GLY A 117 -9.21 6.52 6.41
CA GLY A 117 -7.95 5.96 5.94
C GLY A 117 -7.41 6.62 4.68
N THR A 118 -8.30 6.88 3.72
CA THR A 118 -7.94 7.61 2.49
C THR A 118 -7.48 9.05 2.78
N ALA A 119 -8.07 9.70 3.78
CA ALA A 119 -7.66 11.03 4.21
C ALA A 119 -6.26 11.03 4.84
N CYS A 120 -5.95 10.04 5.71
CA CYS A 120 -4.59 9.85 6.23
C CYS A 120 -3.58 9.66 5.09
N TYR A 121 -3.92 8.81 4.11
CA TYR A 121 -3.07 8.58 2.95
C TYR A 121 -2.80 9.85 2.14
N LEU A 122 -3.83 10.67 1.89
CA LEU A 122 -3.66 11.95 1.20
C LEU A 122 -2.76 12.91 1.97
N ALA A 123 -2.98 13.05 3.28
CA ALA A 123 -2.14 13.90 4.13
C ALA A 123 -0.66 13.47 4.07
N ASP A 124 -0.42 12.16 4.11
CA ASP A 124 0.93 11.60 4.04
C ASP A 124 1.58 11.70 2.65
N ILE A 125 0.81 11.75 1.55
CA ILE A 125 1.35 12.09 0.24
C ILE A 125 1.93 13.52 0.22
N LEU A 126 1.32 14.46 0.95
CA LEU A 126 1.79 15.85 1.02
C LEU A 126 3.08 15.99 1.83
N CYS A 127 3.30 15.11 2.82
CA CYS A 127 4.50 15.04 3.64
C CYS A 127 5.20 13.67 3.52
N PRO A 128 5.67 13.26 2.33
CA PRO A 128 6.00 11.87 2.04
C PRO A 128 7.24 11.34 2.77
N LEU A 129 8.04 12.22 3.36
CA LEU A 129 9.21 11.83 4.16
C LEU A 129 8.88 11.48 5.60
N GLU A 130 7.71 11.92 6.07
CA GLU A 130 7.17 11.67 7.41
C GLU A 130 6.03 10.65 7.38
N ALA A 131 5.53 10.32 6.18
CA ALA A 131 4.43 9.39 5.95
C ALA A 131 4.57 8.05 6.68
N THR A 132 3.59 7.72 7.52
CA THR A 132 3.59 6.50 8.32
C THR A 132 2.23 5.82 8.20
N PHE A 133 2.23 4.55 7.77
CA PHE A 133 1.01 3.77 7.76
C PHE A 133 0.44 3.71 9.17
N PRO A 134 -0.84 4.09 9.39
CA PRO A 134 -1.41 4.15 10.73
C PRO A 134 -1.20 2.85 11.52
N PHE A 135 -0.58 2.98 12.70
CA PHE A 135 -0.24 1.86 13.61
C PHE A 135 0.71 0.79 13.03
N SER A 136 1.47 1.08 11.98
CA SER A 136 2.48 0.16 11.41
C SER A 136 3.73 0.90 10.92
N ASP A 137 4.32 1.74 11.78
CA ASP A 137 5.58 2.41 11.43
C ASP A 137 6.76 1.43 11.35
N VAL A 138 7.61 1.65 10.36
CA VAL A 138 8.82 0.85 10.11
C VAL A 138 10.10 1.63 10.37
N PHE A 139 10.06 2.95 10.49
CA PHE A 139 11.25 3.76 10.69
C PHE A 139 11.74 3.76 12.15
#